data_AF-K1Z265-F1
#
_entry.id   AF-K1Z265-F1
#
_cell.length_a   1.000
_cell.length_b   1.000
_cell.length_c   1.000
_cell.angle_alpha   90.00
_cell.angle_beta   90.00
_cell.angle_gamma   90.00
#
_symmetry.space_group_name_H-M   'P 1'
#
loop_
_entity.id
_entity.type
_entity.pdbx_description
1 polymer ?
#
loop_
_entity_poly.entity_id
_entity_poly.type
_entity_poly.pdbx_seq_one_letter_code
_entity_poly.pdbx_strand_id
1 'polypeptide(L)'
;MEKTPKMIIYGILVWLIPFVISFFIYPLKQEENPLFESIMPVVVALATVIFAVLYLKKIGTSYMKETTMIGIAWFLINVVLDLLMFMWGPMKMGFAEYWYDIGVTYLMIPIITIGLGTVMDKVKKKEI
;
A
#
# COMPACT_ATOMS: atom_id res chain seq x y z
N MET A 1 -20.94 -1.17 -10.67
CA MET A 1 -20.26 -1.36 -9.37
C MET A 1 -19.57 -0.08 -8.97
N GLU A 2 -20.02 0.51 -7.87
CA GLU A 2 -19.57 1.82 -7.37
C GLU A 2 -18.06 1.88 -7.08
N LYS A 3 -17.48 3.08 -7.13
CA LYS A 3 -16.04 3.32 -7.00
C LYS A 3 -15.52 3.07 -5.57
N THR A 4 -16.35 3.39 -4.57
CA THR A 4 -15.99 3.35 -3.15
C THR A 4 -15.71 1.95 -2.61
N PRO A 5 -16.55 0.92 -2.88
CA PRO A 5 -16.26 -0.44 -2.41
C PRO A 5 -14.93 -0.99 -2.96
N LYS A 6 -14.58 -0.70 -4.22
CA LYS A 6 -13.30 -1.14 -4.80
C LYS A 6 -12.10 -0.45 -4.16
N MET A 7 -12.21 0.84 -3.86
CA MET A 7 -11.17 1.57 -3.16
C MET A 7 -10.86 0.91 -1.82
N ILE A 8 -11.89 0.57 -1.03
CA ILE A 8 -11.71 -0.06 0.28
C ILE A 8 -11.14 -1.47 0.13
N ILE A 9 -11.74 -2.31 -0.73
CA ILE A 9 -11.28 -3.69 -0.96
C ILE A 9 -9.81 -3.72 -1.40
N TYR A 10 -9.42 -2.85 -2.34
CA TYR A 10 -8.03 -2.80 -2.80
C TYR A 10 -7.09 -2.31 -1.71
N GLY A 11 -7.47 -1.34 -0.89
CA GLY A 11 -6.67 -0.91 0.26
C GLY A 11 -6.43 -2.03 1.27
N ILE A 12 -7.47 -2.83 1.55
CA ILE A 12 -7.38 -4.02 2.41
C ILE A 12 -6.47 -5.07 1.77
N LEU A 13 -6.57 -5.31 0.46
CA LEU A 13 -5.70 -6.28 -0.23
C LEU A 13 -4.23 -5.82 -0.28
N VAL A 14 -3.98 -4.51 -0.41
CA VAL A 14 -2.62 -3.94 -0.30
C VAL A 14 -2.01 -4.20 1.08
N TRP A 15 -2.82 -4.30 2.13
CA TRP A 15 -2.38 -4.69 3.47
C TRP A 15 -2.26 -6.21 3.65
N LEU A 16 -3.30 -6.94 3.24
CA LEU A 16 -3.44 -8.38 3.49
C LEU A 16 -2.37 -9.20 2.77
N ILE A 17 -1.95 -8.78 1.56
CA ILE A 17 -0.93 -9.52 0.79
C ILE A 17 0.44 -9.49 1.49
N PRO A 18 1.03 -8.31 1.82
CA PRO A 18 2.23 -8.24 2.64
C PRO A 18 2.10 -8.97 3.96
N PHE A 19 0.96 -8.84 4.64
CA PHE A 19 0.69 -9.53 5.90
C PHE A 19 0.78 -11.05 5.75
N VAL A 20 0.07 -11.64 4.78
CA VAL A 20 0.12 -13.09 4.55
C VAL A 20 1.53 -13.54 4.16
N ILE A 21 2.21 -12.78 3.30
CA ILE A 21 3.59 -13.09 2.90
C ILE A 21 4.53 -13.07 4.10
N SER A 22 4.39 -12.09 5.01
CA SER A 22 5.25 -11.99 6.20
C SER A 22 5.16 -13.21 7.10
N PHE A 23 3.99 -13.87 7.20
CA PHE A 23 3.87 -15.15 7.92
C PHE A 23 4.69 -16.27 7.29
N PHE A 24 4.66 -16.39 5.96
CA PHE A 24 5.41 -17.44 5.26
C PHE A 24 6.91 -17.23 5.32
N ILE A 25 7.36 -15.97 5.31
CA ILE A 25 8.80 -15.62 5.34
C ILE A 25 9.29 -15.24 6.73
N TYR A 26 8.46 -15.40 7.78
CA TYR A 26 8.82 -15.02 9.15
C TYR A 26 10.13 -15.64 9.67
N PRO A 27 10.53 -16.88 9.30
CA PRO A 27 11.85 -17.40 9.67
C PRO A 27 13.01 -16.48 9.24
N LEU A 28 12.88 -15.78 8.10
CA LEU A 28 13.86 -14.80 7.65
C LEU A 28 13.98 -13.61 8.60
N LYS A 29 12.92 -13.24 9.34
CA LYS A 29 13.00 -12.18 10.35
C LYS A 29 14.00 -12.53 11.47
N GLN A 30 14.17 -13.82 11.77
CA GLN A 30 15.05 -14.31 12.82
C GLN A 30 16.46 -14.61 12.30
N GLU A 31 16.56 -15.23 11.13
CA GLU A 31 17.82 -15.73 10.58
C GLU A 31 18.54 -14.71 9.68
N GLU A 32 17.79 -13.91 8.92
CA GLU A 32 18.29 -13.01 7.88
C GLU A 32 17.46 -11.71 7.83
N ASN A 33 17.37 -11.02 8.97
CA ASN A 33 16.49 -9.86 9.14
C ASN A 33 16.61 -8.80 8.01
N PRO A 34 17.83 -8.45 7.51
CA PRO A 34 17.96 -7.51 6.40
C PRO A 34 17.25 -7.96 5.11
N LEU A 35 17.20 -9.27 4.84
CA LEU A 35 16.50 -9.82 3.68
C LEU A 35 14.98 -9.72 3.87
N PHE A 36 14.47 -10.04 5.06
CA PHE A 36 13.06 -9.84 5.40
C PHE A 36 12.65 -8.37 5.20
N GLU A 37 13.42 -7.44 5.78
CA GLU A 37 13.15 -6.00 5.68
C GLU A 37 13.29 -5.44 4.27
N SER A 38 14.05 -6.11 3.39
CA SER A 38 14.13 -5.74 1.97
C SER A 38 12.95 -6.29 1.15
N ILE A 39 12.47 -7.51 1.46
CA ILE A 39 11.35 -8.14 0.73
C ILE A 39 10.03 -7.40 1.03
N MET A 40 9.80 -7.00 2.28
CA MET A 40 8.51 -6.43 2.69
C MET A 40 8.13 -5.16 1.89
N PRO A 41 9.01 -4.15 1.72
CA PRO A 41 8.73 -3.01 0.86
C PRO A 41 8.47 -3.40 -0.60
N VAL A 42 9.20 -4.37 -1.15
CA VAL A 42 9.00 -4.84 -2.53
C VAL A 42 7.59 -5.40 -2.70
N VAL A 43 7.11 -6.18 -1.73
CA VAL A 43 5.76 -6.76 -1.74
C VAL A 43 4.69 -5.66 -1.64
N VAL A 44 4.86 -4.68 -0.75
CA VAL A 44 3.95 -3.52 -0.62
C VAL A 44 3.90 -2.72 -1.91
N ALA A 45 5.05 -2.43 -2.53
CA ALA A 45 5.14 -1.70 -3.78
C ALA A 45 4.44 -2.48 -4.91
N LEU A 46 4.69 -3.78 -5.03
CA LEU A 46 4.06 -4.63 -6.04
C LEU A 46 2.54 -4.66 -5.89
N ALA A 47 2.03 -4.89 -4.68
CA ALA A 47 0.60 -4.88 -4.39
C ALA A 47 -0.02 -3.52 -4.73
N THR A 48 0.62 -2.43 -4.30
CA THR A 48 0.17 -1.06 -4.59
C THR A 48 0.07 -0.80 -6.10
N VAL A 49 1.10 -1.14 -6.86
CA VAL A 49 1.11 -0.95 -8.33
C VAL A 49 0.00 -1.76 -8.99
N ILE A 50 -0.12 -3.05 -8.66
CA ILE A 50 -1.14 -3.94 -9.25
C ILE A 50 -2.53 -3.35 -9.03
N PHE A 51 -2.89 -3.04 -7.78
CA PHE A 51 -4.23 -2.55 -7.47
C PHE A 51 -4.47 -1.13 -7.97
N ALA A 52 -3.47 -0.25 -7.97
CA ALA A 52 -3.62 1.10 -8.52
C ALA A 52 -3.90 1.03 -10.03
N VAL A 53 -3.18 0.18 -10.78
CA VAL A 53 -3.43 -0.04 -12.21
C VAL A 53 -4.83 -0.63 -12.43
N LEU A 54 -5.25 -1.62 -11.65
CA LEU A 54 -6.59 -2.21 -11.75
C LEU A 54 -7.71 -1.19 -11.43
N TYR A 55 -7.46 -0.26 -10.52
CA TYR A 55 -8.37 0.83 -10.20
C TYR A 55 -8.44 1.84 -11.36
N LEU A 56 -7.29 2.29 -11.87
CA LEU A 56 -7.20 3.26 -12.96
C LEU A 56 -7.80 2.76 -14.26
N LYS A 57 -7.68 1.46 -14.58
CA LYS A 57 -8.36 0.84 -15.74
C LYS A 57 -9.87 1.06 -15.77
N LYS A 58 -10.49 1.35 -14.63
CA LYS A 58 -11.94 1.55 -14.48
C LYS A 58 -12.32 3.03 -14.44
N ILE A 59 -11.34 3.93 -14.52
CA ILE A 59 -11.51 5.37 -14.43
C ILE A 59 -11.14 5.99 -15.78
N GLY A 60 -12.08 6.74 -16.35
CA GLY A 60 -11.89 7.39 -17.65
C GLY A 60 -11.38 8.83 -17.60
N THR A 61 -11.44 9.49 -16.43
CA THR A 61 -11.15 10.92 -16.23
C THR A 61 -10.63 11.21 -14.81
N SER A 62 -10.03 12.39 -14.61
CA SER A 62 -9.57 12.89 -13.31
C SER A 62 -8.51 12.02 -12.61
N TYR A 63 -7.51 11.53 -13.34
CA TYR A 63 -6.55 10.56 -12.82
C TYR A 63 -5.83 11.09 -11.57
N MET A 64 -5.33 12.32 -11.57
CA MET A 64 -4.65 12.89 -10.40
C MET A 64 -5.52 12.94 -9.13
N LYS A 65 -6.80 13.33 -9.27
CA LYS A 65 -7.72 13.39 -8.12
C LYS A 65 -7.97 11.99 -7.56
N GLU A 66 -8.26 11.05 -8.44
CA GLU A 66 -8.60 9.67 -8.07
C GLU A 66 -7.40 8.93 -7.47
N THR A 67 -6.19 9.09 -8.03
CA THR A 67 -4.99 8.45 -7.49
C THR A 67 -4.50 9.03 -6.17
N THR A 68 -4.70 10.34 -5.96
CA THR A 68 -4.43 10.98 -4.66
C THR A 68 -5.38 10.45 -3.60
N MET A 69 -6.67 10.35 -3.93
CA MET A 69 -7.69 9.86 -3.02
C MET A 69 -7.44 8.41 -2.61
N ILE A 70 -7.18 7.49 -3.56
CA ILE A 70 -6.86 6.10 -3.20
C ILE A 70 -5.52 6.00 -2.46
N GLY A 71 -4.53 6.84 -2.79
CA GLY A 71 -3.23 6.84 -2.11
C GLY A 71 -3.36 7.15 -0.62
N ILE A 72 -4.08 8.22 -0.29
CA ILE A 72 -4.37 8.59 1.09
C ILE A 72 -5.23 7.52 1.78
N ALA A 73 -6.29 7.05 1.13
CA ALA A 73 -7.18 6.05 1.71
C ALA A 73 -6.43 4.74 2.02
N TRP A 74 -5.62 4.24 1.11
CA TRP A 74 -4.89 2.98 1.28
C TRP A 74 -3.79 3.12 2.34
N PHE A 75 -3.06 4.24 2.35
CA PHE A 75 -2.12 4.55 3.42
C PHE A 75 -2.79 4.47 4.79
N LEU A 76 -3.92 5.15 4.96
CA LEU A 76 -4.66 5.16 6.23
C LEU A 76 -5.18 3.76 6.59
N ILE A 77 -5.74 3.01 5.63
CA ILE A 77 -6.19 1.64 5.85
C ILE A 77 -5.04 0.77 6.37
N ASN A 78 -3.88 0.84 5.71
CA ASN A 78 -2.72 0.01 6.07
C ASN A 78 -2.21 0.37 7.48
N VAL A 79 -2.01 1.65 7.75
CA VAL A 79 -1.55 2.13 9.07
C VAL A 79 -2.54 1.77 10.18
N VAL A 80 -3.85 1.93 9.95
CA VAL A 80 -4.87 1.60 10.96
C VAL A 80 -4.91 0.11 11.24
N LEU A 81 -4.92 -0.74 10.21
CA LEU A 81 -4.94 -2.19 10.38
C LEU A 81 -3.70 -2.69 11.12
N ASP A 82 -2.53 -2.17 10.77
CA ASP A 82 -1.28 -2.50 11.46
C ASP A 82 -1.31 -2.03 12.91
N LEU A 83 -1.66 -0.77 13.20
CA LEU A 83 -1.71 -0.29 14.58
C LEU A 83 -2.69 -1.10 15.44
N LEU A 84 -3.83 -1.53 14.90
CA LEU A 84 -4.74 -2.43 15.61
C LEU A 84 -4.07 -3.77 15.94
N MET A 85 -3.32 -4.34 15.00
CA MET A 85 -2.60 -5.60 15.19
C MET A 85 -1.40 -5.47 16.15
N PHE A 86 -0.64 -4.39 16.07
CA PHE A 86 0.60 -4.21 16.84
C PHE A 86 0.36 -3.64 18.23
N MET A 87 -0.73 -2.89 18.45
CA MET A 87 -1.07 -2.39 19.78
C MET A 87 -1.82 -3.44 20.61
N TRP A 88 -2.68 -4.25 19.98
CA TRP A 88 -3.57 -5.18 20.69
C TRP A 88 -3.34 -6.66 20.37
N GLY A 89 -2.51 -7.00 19.39
CA GLY A 89 -2.21 -8.37 18.99
C GLY A 89 -0.98 -8.98 19.67
N PRO A 90 -0.57 -10.19 19.23
CA PRO A 90 0.49 -10.98 19.86
C PRO A 90 1.91 -10.45 19.56
N MET A 91 2.07 -9.68 18.48
CA MET A 91 3.33 -9.05 18.09
C MET A 91 3.33 -7.61 18.60
N LYS A 92 3.43 -7.39 19.91
CA LYS A 92 3.40 -6.03 20.45
C LYS A 92 4.69 -5.28 20.16
N MET A 93 4.58 -4.07 19.65
CA MET A 93 5.70 -3.15 19.47
C MET A 93 5.33 -1.75 19.96
N GLY A 94 6.34 -0.95 20.31
CA GLY A 94 6.11 0.44 20.68
C GLY A 94 5.63 1.27 19.49
N PHE A 95 4.90 2.37 19.73
CA PHE A 95 4.46 3.25 18.64
C PHE A 95 5.64 3.83 17.84
N ALA A 96 6.73 4.23 18.52
CA ALA A 96 7.92 4.75 17.85
C ALA A 96 8.63 3.66 17.04
N GLU A 97 8.78 2.47 17.63
CA GLU A 97 9.35 1.28 16.98
C GLU A 97 8.57 0.89 15.72
N TYR A 98 7.24 0.94 15.78
CA TYR A 98 6.37 0.73 14.62
C TYR A 98 6.70 1.65 13.47
N TRP A 99 6.91 2.94 13.73
CA TRP A 99 7.25 3.89 12.67
C TRP A 99 8.63 3.65 12.09
N TYR A 100 9.61 3.27 12.92
CA TYR A 100 10.96 2.96 12.45
C TYR A 100 11.01 1.71 11.58
N ASP A 101 10.28 0.66 11.96
CA ASP A 101 10.38 -0.63 11.29
C ASP A 101 9.39 -0.78 10.12
N ILE A 102 8.22 -0.16 10.21
CA ILE A 102 7.09 -0.45 9.30
C ILE A 102 6.43 0.82 8.77
N GLY A 103 6.05 1.75 9.64
CA GLY A 103 5.15 2.87 9.27
C GLY A 103 5.69 3.74 8.13
N VAL A 104 7.00 3.99 8.09
CA VAL A 104 7.64 4.77 7.01
C VAL A 104 7.53 4.05 5.65
N THR A 105 7.58 2.72 5.62
CA THR A 105 7.42 1.92 4.39
C THR A 105 6.08 2.19 3.71
N TYR A 106 5.02 2.46 4.48
CA TYR A 106 3.71 2.76 3.89
C TYR A 106 3.64 4.09 3.15
N LEU A 107 4.60 5.01 3.30
CA LEU A 107 4.67 6.23 2.48
C LEU A 107 4.88 5.92 0.99
N MET A 108 5.39 4.73 0.65
CA MET A 108 5.44 4.28 -0.74
C MET A 108 4.06 4.23 -1.39
N ILE A 109 3.00 3.93 -0.63
CA ILE A 109 1.63 3.82 -1.16
C ILE A 109 1.21 5.12 -1.86
N PRO A 110 1.12 6.28 -1.17
CA PRO A 110 0.72 7.53 -1.81
C PRO A 110 1.73 8.01 -2.84
N ILE A 111 3.04 7.77 -2.65
CA ILE A 111 4.08 8.13 -3.63
C ILE A 111 3.82 7.42 -4.96
N ILE A 112 3.59 6.11 -4.92
CA ILE A 112 3.33 5.29 -6.11
C ILE A 112 2.02 5.71 -6.77
N THR A 113 0.91 5.82 -6.02
CA THR A 113 -0.38 6.14 -6.64
C THR A 113 -0.39 7.53 -7.26
N ILE A 114 0.09 8.56 -6.56
CA ILE A 114 0.17 9.93 -7.07
C ILE A 114 1.10 10.00 -8.29
N GLY A 115 2.22 9.29 -8.26
CA GLY A 115 3.13 9.15 -9.39
C GLY A 115 2.43 8.61 -10.64
N LEU A 116 1.66 7.51 -10.49
CA LEU A 116 0.86 6.96 -11.58
C LEU A 116 -0.18 7.95 -12.13
N GLY A 117 -0.86 8.69 -11.25
CA GLY A 117 -1.82 9.72 -11.68
C GLY A 117 -1.17 10.82 -12.51
N THR A 118 0.03 11.24 -12.12
CA THR A 118 0.79 12.30 -12.83
C THR A 118 1.16 11.86 -14.24
N VAL A 119 1.56 10.60 -14.40
CA VAL A 119 1.88 10.02 -15.71
C VAL A 119 0.62 9.92 -16.57
N MET A 120 -0.48 9.41 -16.02
CA MET A 120 -1.73 9.22 -16.78
C MET A 120 -2.34 10.54 -17.27
N ASP A 121 -2.33 11.59 -16.44
CA ASP A 121 -2.81 12.92 -16.86
C ASP A 121 -1.94 13.50 -18.00
N LYS A 122 -0.62 13.26 -17.98
CA LYS A 122 0.27 13.68 -19.07
C LYS A 122 0.05 12.90 -20.36
N VAL A 123 -0.20 11.59 -20.26
CA VAL A 123 -0.49 10.74 -21.44
C VAL A 123 -1.78 11.20 -22.11
N LYS A 124 -2.87 11.36 -21.35
CA LYS A 124 -4.16 11.82 -21.88
C LYS A 124 -4.12 13.20 -22.52
N LYS A 125 -3.35 14.15 -21.96
CA LYS A 125 -3.17 15.48 -22.55
C LYS A 125 -2.44 15.47 -23.90
N LYS A 126 -1.66 14.43 -24.21
CA LYS A 126 -0.97 14.30 -25.50
C LYS A 126 -1.85 13.66 -26.59
N GLU A 127 -2.94 13.00 -26.22
CA GLU A 127 -3.87 12.33 -27.14
C GLU A 127 -5.01 13.24 -27.63
N ILE A 128 -5.13 14.46 -27.07
CA ILE A 128 -6.13 15.48 -27.41
C ILE A 128 -5.44 16.62 -28.15
#